data_AF-A0AAW9D326-F1
#
_entry.id   AF-A0AAW9D326-F1
#
_cell.length_a   1.000
_cell.length_b   1.000
_cell.length_c   1.000
_cell.angle_alpha   90.00
_cell.angle_beta   90.00
_cell.angle_gamma   90.00
#
_symmetry.space_group_name_H-M   'P 1'
#
loop_
_entity.id
_entity.type
_entity.pdbx_description
1 polymer ?
#
loop_
_entity_poly.entity_id
_entity_poly.type
_entity_poly.pdbx_seq_one_letter_code
_entity_poly.pdbx_strand_id
1 'polypeptide(L)'
;MLYYYFGSKELLFTAVLEYAFSALMEAERAIDLDGVAPVEAITRLAHFVWDYYRDHPDLLRLLNNENLHEARYLQKSTRIREMISPIVKTLDGVLERGQKAGLFRTDIDPLRFYVTLSGLGYYMVSNRFTLAAIFGRDFSVQQERAEMIKMNTELLLAFLLRR
;
A
#
# COMPACT_ATOMS: atom_id res chain seq x y z
N MET A 1 25.47 4.04 -23.21
CA MET A 1 24.19 4.78 -23.32
C MET A 1 23.45 4.91 -21.99
N LEU A 2 23.22 3.86 -21.19
CA LEU A 2 22.56 3.99 -19.86
C LEU A 2 23.32 4.84 -18.84
N TYR A 3 24.65 4.74 -18.80
CA TYR A 3 25.50 5.56 -17.91
C TYR A 3 25.47 7.06 -18.23
N TYR A 4 25.14 7.46 -19.45
CA TYR A 4 25.08 8.88 -19.84
C TYR A 4 23.86 9.58 -19.22
N TYR A 5 22.74 8.87 -19.08
CA TYR A 5 21.50 9.42 -18.51
C TYR A 5 21.43 9.32 -16.99
N PHE A 6 22.01 8.25 -16.42
CA PHE A 6 21.87 7.97 -14.99
C PHE A 6 23.17 8.06 -14.21
N GLY A 7 24.34 8.13 -14.84
CA GLY A 7 25.64 8.21 -14.17
C GLY A 7 26.11 6.92 -13.49
N SER A 8 25.24 6.20 -12.76
CA SER A 8 25.58 4.94 -12.10
C SER A 8 24.36 4.00 -11.97
N LYS A 9 24.62 2.72 -11.66
CA LYS A 9 23.57 1.74 -11.36
C LYS A 9 22.73 2.14 -10.15
N GLU A 10 23.34 2.80 -9.16
CA GLU A 10 22.67 3.30 -7.96
C GLU A 10 21.67 4.40 -8.31
N LEU A 11 22.11 5.38 -9.12
CA LEU A 11 21.26 6.48 -9.55
C LEU A 11 20.14 6.01 -10.49
N LEU A 12 20.40 5.04 -11.35
CA LEU A 12 19.37 4.37 -12.13
C LEU A 12 18.33 3.70 -11.22
N PHE A 13 18.79 2.98 -10.19
CA PHE A 13 17.89 2.31 -9.25
C PHE A 13 17.02 3.31 -8.48
N THR A 14 17.61 4.42 -7.98
CA THR A 14 16.84 5.51 -7.37
C THR A 14 15.80 6.08 -8.33
N ALA A 15 16.16 6.31 -9.60
CA ALA A 15 15.22 6.84 -10.60
C ALA A 15 14.06 5.87 -10.88
N VAL A 16 14.35 4.55 -10.91
CA VAL A 16 13.31 3.52 -11.07
C VAL A 16 12.38 3.47 -9.84
N LEU A 17 12.92 3.59 -8.62
CA LEU A 17 12.11 3.71 -7.41
C LEU A 17 11.20 4.95 -7.47
N GLU A 18 11.76 6.12 -7.81
CA GLU A 18 10.97 7.36 -7.96
C GLU A 18 9.85 7.21 -9.00
N TYR A 19 10.14 6.58 -10.14
CA TYR A 19 9.14 6.31 -11.16
C TYR A 19 8.02 5.39 -10.62
N ALA A 20 8.38 4.30 -9.95
CA ALA A 20 7.41 3.34 -9.42
C ALA A 20 6.50 3.97 -8.35
N PHE A 21 7.06 4.80 -7.46
CA PHE A 21 6.26 5.57 -6.51
C PHE A 21 5.37 6.61 -7.22
N SER A 22 5.82 7.19 -8.33
CA SER A 22 5.03 8.21 -9.05
C SER A 22 3.83 7.59 -9.72
N ALA A 23 3.98 6.39 -10.26
CA ALA A 23 2.88 5.63 -10.83
C ALA A 23 1.83 5.28 -9.76
N LEU A 24 2.26 4.87 -8.56
CA LEU A 24 1.36 4.57 -7.45
C LEU A 24 0.54 5.81 -7.04
N MET A 25 1.21 6.95 -6.91
CA MET A 25 0.53 8.20 -6.54
C MET A 25 -0.43 8.68 -7.62
N GLU A 26 -0.08 8.53 -8.89
CA GLU A 26 -0.99 8.89 -9.97
C GLU A 26 -2.22 7.98 -10.01
N ALA A 27 -2.05 6.69 -9.74
CA ALA A 27 -3.17 5.76 -9.60
C ALA A 27 -4.04 6.10 -8.37
N GLU A 28 -3.44 6.54 -7.26
CA GLU A 28 -4.19 6.92 -6.05
C GLU A 28 -5.10 8.13 -6.31
N ARG A 29 -4.64 9.12 -7.09
CA ARG A 29 -5.45 10.30 -7.45
C ARG A 29 -6.75 9.93 -8.17
N ALA A 30 -6.80 8.78 -8.84
CA ALA A 30 -8.00 8.33 -9.53
C ALA A 30 -9.09 7.81 -8.56
N ILE A 31 -8.75 7.60 -7.28
CA ILE A 31 -9.70 7.21 -6.26
C ILE A 31 -10.40 8.47 -5.73
N ASP A 32 -11.62 8.70 -6.19
CA ASP A 32 -12.48 9.71 -5.57
C ASP A 32 -13.13 9.14 -4.30
N LEU A 33 -12.69 9.64 -3.14
CA LEU A 33 -13.26 9.33 -1.83
C LEU A 33 -14.10 10.49 -1.27
N ASP A 34 -14.28 11.56 -2.03
CA ASP A 34 -15.09 12.69 -1.59
C ASP A 34 -16.58 12.33 -1.61
N GLY A 35 -17.29 12.71 -0.54
CA GLY A 35 -18.69 12.33 -0.35
C GLY A 35 -18.95 10.83 -0.10
N VAL A 36 -17.93 9.97 -0.18
CA VAL A 36 -18.07 8.53 0.12
C VAL A 36 -18.18 8.31 1.63
N ALA A 37 -19.14 7.46 2.03
CA ALA A 37 -19.36 7.09 3.42
C ALA A 37 -18.07 6.51 4.05
N PRO A 38 -17.72 6.82 5.31
CA PRO A 38 -16.42 6.48 5.88
C PRO A 38 -16.04 4.99 5.80
N VAL A 39 -16.98 4.10 6.12
CA VAL A 39 -16.76 2.64 6.04
C VAL A 39 -16.41 2.20 4.62
N GLU A 40 -17.22 2.64 3.65
CA GLU A 40 -17.01 2.35 2.23
C GLU A 40 -15.70 2.95 1.71
N ALA A 41 -15.35 4.17 2.14
CA ALA A 41 -14.13 4.83 1.75
C ALA A 41 -12.87 4.08 2.21
N ILE A 42 -12.86 3.55 3.44
CA ILE A 42 -11.77 2.69 3.94
C ILE A 42 -11.68 1.40 3.11
N THR A 43 -12.81 0.74 2.84
CA THR A 43 -12.82 -0.49 2.04
C THR A 43 -12.27 -0.24 0.63
N ARG A 44 -12.71 0.83 -0.04
CA ARG A 44 -12.21 1.22 -1.36
C ARG A 44 -10.71 1.51 -1.36
N LEU A 45 -10.23 2.26 -0.37
CA LEU A 45 -8.81 2.56 -0.24
C LEU A 45 -7.99 1.29 -0.02
N ALA A 46 -8.45 0.39 0.85
CA ALA A 46 -7.79 -0.90 1.10
C ALA A 46 -7.72 -1.74 -0.17
N HIS A 47 -8.85 -1.89 -0.87
CA HIS A 47 -8.93 -2.69 -2.09
C HIS A 47 -8.07 -2.11 -3.21
N PHE A 48 -8.06 -0.79 -3.36
CA PHE A 48 -7.16 -0.13 -4.29
C PHE A 48 -5.70 -0.48 -4.02
N VAL A 49 -5.22 -0.34 -2.77
CA VAL A 49 -3.82 -0.64 -2.43
C VAL A 49 -3.49 -2.10 -2.73
N TRP A 50 -4.38 -3.02 -2.38
CA TRP A 50 -4.17 -4.46 -2.59
C TRP A 50 -4.25 -4.88 -4.06
N ASP A 51 -5.12 -4.24 -4.83
CA ASP A 51 -5.22 -4.43 -6.28
C ASP A 51 -4.00 -3.85 -6.99
N TYR A 52 -3.54 -2.67 -6.59
CA TYR A 52 -2.32 -2.08 -7.13
C TYR A 52 -1.11 -2.98 -6.88
N TYR A 53 -0.95 -3.56 -5.68
CA TYR A 53 0.13 -4.51 -5.41
C TYR A 53 0.05 -5.78 -6.26
N ARG A 54 -1.17 -6.30 -6.50
CA ARG A 54 -1.38 -7.44 -7.40
C ARG A 54 -0.95 -7.10 -8.82
N ASP A 55 -1.35 -5.94 -9.32
CA ASP A 55 -1.14 -5.53 -10.72
C ASP A 55 0.29 -5.06 -10.98
N HIS A 56 0.97 -4.56 -9.94
CA HIS A 56 2.34 -4.04 -9.99
C HIS A 56 3.28 -4.80 -9.03
N PRO A 57 3.48 -6.12 -9.20
CA PRO A 57 4.36 -6.90 -8.33
C PRO A 57 5.84 -6.49 -8.46
N ASP A 58 6.21 -5.78 -9.52
CA ASP A 58 7.51 -5.14 -9.72
C ASP A 58 7.80 -4.05 -8.67
N LEU A 59 6.81 -3.25 -8.26
CA LEU A 59 6.97 -2.31 -7.15
C LEU A 59 7.41 -3.04 -5.88
N LEU A 60 6.78 -4.17 -5.55
CA LEU A 60 7.09 -4.93 -4.34
C LEU A 60 8.48 -5.58 -4.44
N ARG A 61 8.92 -5.98 -5.64
CA ARG A 61 10.29 -6.46 -5.85
C ARG A 61 11.31 -5.35 -5.64
N LEU A 62 11.04 -4.15 -6.15
CA LEU A 62 11.90 -2.98 -5.93
C LEU A 62 11.97 -2.63 -4.44
N LEU A 63 10.84 -2.59 -3.74
CA LEU A 63 10.78 -2.35 -2.31
C LEU A 63 11.51 -3.43 -1.49
N ASN A 64 11.35 -4.71 -1.84
CA ASN A 64 12.09 -5.78 -1.19
C ASN A 64 13.60 -5.66 -1.42
N ASN A 65 14.02 -5.30 -2.64
CA ASN A 65 15.44 -5.05 -2.92
C ASN A 65 15.97 -3.85 -2.13
N GLU A 66 15.18 -2.79 -2.02
CA GLU A 66 15.50 -1.61 -1.21
C GLU A 66 15.59 -1.95 0.29
N ASN A 67 14.71 -2.83 0.80
CA ASN A 67 14.75 -3.32 2.16
C ASN A 67 16.01 -4.16 2.44
N LEU A 68 16.49 -4.96 1.47
CA LEU A 68 17.79 -5.65 1.57
C LEU A 68 18.96 -4.66 1.66
N HIS A 69 18.77 -3.43 1.17
CA HIS A 69 19.72 -2.33 1.27
C HIS A 69 19.41 -1.36 2.41
N GLU A 70 18.53 -1.73 3.34
CA GLU A 70 18.16 -0.94 4.52
C GLU A 70 17.69 0.49 4.17
N ALA A 71 16.92 0.61 3.09
CA ALA A 71 16.39 1.88 2.59
C ALA A 71 17.45 2.93 2.21
N ARG A 72 18.70 2.52 1.93
CA ARG A 72 19.82 3.41 1.61
C ARG A 72 19.53 4.37 0.45
N TYR A 73 18.78 3.94 -0.56
CA TYR A 73 18.51 4.76 -1.76
C TYR A 73 17.28 5.64 -1.54
N LEU A 74 16.25 5.12 -0.88
CA LEU A 74 15.07 5.86 -0.40
C LEU A 74 15.47 7.03 0.50
N GLN A 75 16.39 6.80 1.45
CA GLN A 75 16.85 7.84 2.37
C GLN A 75 17.50 9.03 1.64
N LYS A 76 18.12 8.78 0.48
CA LYS A 76 18.76 9.82 -0.35
C LYS A 76 17.77 10.58 -1.23
N SER A 77 16.60 10.01 -1.53
CA SER A 77 15.57 10.67 -2.36
C SER A 77 14.61 11.47 -1.48
N THR A 78 14.64 12.80 -1.61
CA THR A 78 13.63 13.69 -1.00
C THR A 78 12.28 13.53 -1.69
N ARG A 79 12.29 13.29 -3.01
CA ARG A 79 11.10 13.17 -3.85
C ARG A 79 10.17 12.06 -3.38
N ILE A 80 10.70 10.88 -3.06
CA ILE A 80 9.85 9.75 -2.63
C ILE A 80 9.15 10.05 -1.29
N ARG A 81 9.80 10.76 -0.36
CA ARG A 81 9.17 11.13 0.92
C ARG A 81 7.96 12.05 0.71
N GLU A 82 8.09 13.02 -0.20
CA GLU A 82 7.00 13.93 -0.56
C GLU A 82 5.85 13.19 -1.24
N MET A 83 6.16 12.14 -2.00
CA MET A 83 5.17 11.35 -2.73
C MET A 83 4.32 10.47 -1.84
N ILE A 84 4.80 9.90 -0.73
CA ILE A 84 3.98 9.01 0.12
C ILE A 84 3.06 9.79 1.08
N SER A 85 3.38 11.05 1.41
CA SER A 85 2.56 11.85 2.34
C SER A 85 1.06 11.97 1.99
N PRO A 86 0.63 12.06 0.72
CA PRO A 86 -0.77 12.25 0.37
C PRO A 86 -1.67 11.07 0.73
N ILE A 87 -1.26 9.80 0.51
CA ILE A 87 -2.14 8.66 0.79
C ILE A 87 -2.50 8.54 2.28
N VAL A 88 -1.56 8.87 3.15
CA VAL A 88 -1.79 8.89 4.61
C VAL A 88 -2.72 10.06 4.97
N LYS A 89 -2.61 11.21 4.30
CA LYS A 89 -3.52 12.35 4.50
C LYS A 89 -4.93 12.06 3.99
N THR A 90 -5.07 11.39 2.85
CA THR A 90 -6.34 10.91 2.31
C THR A 90 -7.03 10.01 3.33
N LEU A 91 -6.30 9.01 3.86
CA LEU A 91 -6.79 8.13 4.91
C LEU A 91 -7.19 8.89 6.18
N ASP A 92 -6.35 9.81 6.65
CA ASP A 92 -6.61 10.62 7.84
C ASP A 92 -7.93 11.40 7.72
N GLY A 93 -8.18 12.04 6.57
CA GLY A 93 -9.44 12.70 6.28
C GLY A 93 -10.65 11.75 6.36
N VAL A 94 -10.53 10.53 5.84
CA VAL A 94 -11.60 9.51 5.94
C VAL A 94 -11.82 9.09 7.40
N LEU A 95 -10.74 8.87 8.16
CA LEU A 95 -10.80 8.51 9.58
C LEU A 95 -11.49 9.60 10.39
N GLU A 96 -11.13 10.87 10.18
CA GLU A 96 -11.78 12.01 10.85
C GLU A 96 -13.29 12.06 10.56
N ARG A 97 -13.70 11.87 9.29
CA ARG A 97 -15.13 11.85 8.94
C ARG A 97 -15.87 10.75 9.67
N GLY A 98 -15.29 9.54 9.75
CA GLY A 98 -15.90 8.42 10.47
C GLY A 98 -15.93 8.61 11.98
N GLN A 99 -14.92 9.27 12.56
CA GLN A 99 -14.89 9.63 13.98
C GLN A 99 -15.97 10.69 14.31
N LYS A 100 -16.08 11.74 13.49
CA LYS A 100 -17.12 12.78 13.61
C LYS A 100 -18.54 12.19 13.48
N ALA A 101 -18.71 11.16 12.64
CA ALA A 101 -19.95 10.42 12.49
C ALA A 101 -20.21 9.39 13.62
N GLY A 102 -19.29 9.22 14.57
CA GLY A 102 -19.40 8.23 15.65
C GLY A 102 -19.24 6.77 15.21
N LEU A 103 -18.85 6.53 13.95
CA LEU A 103 -18.69 5.20 13.37
C LEU A 103 -17.35 4.57 13.74
N PHE A 104 -16.29 5.39 13.80
CA PHE A 104 -14.93 4.92 14.08
C PHE A 104 -14.50 5.28 15.51
N ARG A 105 -13.63 4.45 16.08
CA ARG A 105 -12.90 4.75 17.32
C ARG A 105 -11.98 5.98 17.13
N THR A 106 -11.70 6.69 18.22
CA THR A 106 -11.00 7.99 18.20
C THR A 106 -9.50 7.91 18.47
N ASP A 107 -8.99 6.73 18.83
CA ASP A 107 -7.61 6.47 19.25
C ASP A 107 -6.79 5.77 18.16
N ILE A 108 -7.04 6.13 16.89
CA ILE A 108 -6.33 5.59 15.72
C ILE A 108 -5.25 6.56 15.30
N ASP A 109 -4.03 6.05 15.18
CA ASP A 109 -2.95 6.73 14.45
C ASP A 109 -3.07 6.38 12.96
N PRO A 110 -3.29 7.36 12.05
CA PRO A 110 -3.49 7.11 10.63
C PRO A 110 -2.30 6.41 9.96
N LEU A 111 -1.07 6.75 10.37
CA LEU A 111 0.13 6.15 9.78
C LEU A 111 0.24 4.67 10.16
N ARG A 112 0.04 4.33 11.43
CA ARG A 112 0.02 2.93 11.90
C ARG A 112 -1.07 2.14 11.20
N PHE A 113 -2.26 2.72 11.05
CA PHE A 113 -3.37 2.08 10.34
C PHE A 113 -3.03 1.84 8.87
N TYR A 114 -2.45 2.82 8.17
CA TYR A 114 -1.99 2.67 6.80
C TYR A 114 -0.94 1.57 6.65
N VAL A 115 0.05 1.52 7.54
CA VAL A 115 1.10 0.48 7.52
C VAL A 115 0.48 -0.91 7.67
N THR A 116 -0.49 -1.09 8.57
CA THR A 116 -1.21 -2.35 8.71
C THR A 116 -2.01 -2.70 7.45
N LEU A 117 -2.80 -1.76 6.93
CA LEU A 117 -3.58 -1.93 5.70
C LEU A 117 -2.70 -2.33 4.52
N SER A 118 -1.59 -1.62 4.31
CA SER A 118 -0.60 -1.92 3.26
C SER A 118 -0.01 -3.32 3.46
N GLY A 119 0.41 -3.66 4.69
CA GLY A 119 1.01 -4.96 5.01
C GLY A 119 0.12 -6.16 4.67
N LEU A 120 -1.19 -6.05 4.88
CA LEU A 120 -2.17 -7.10 4.58
C LEU A 120 -2.18 -7.52 3.10
N GLY A 121 -2.08 -6.55 2.18
CA GLY A 121 -1.97 -6.84 0.75
C GLY A 121 -0.54 -7.15 0.32
N TYR A 122 0.45 -6.50 0.93
CA TYR A 122 1.86 -6.66 0.58
C TYR A 122 2.29 -8.12 0.73
N TYR A 123 2.05 -8.71 1.91
CA TYR A 123 2.55 -10.05 2.24
C TYR A 123 2.00 -11.12 1.29
N MET A 124 0.73 -11.03 0.90
CA MET A 124 0.11 -11.96 -0.04
C MET A 124 0.84 -11.99 -1.39
N VAL A 125 1.33 -10.84 -1.85
CA VAL A 125 1.98 -10.73 -3.16
C VAL A 125 3.49 -10.95 -3.06
N SER A 126 4.16 -10.31 -2.09
CA SER A 126 5.62 -10.40 -1.92
C SER A 126 6.09 -11.80 -1.57
N ASN A 127 5.27 -12.54 -0.81
CA ASN A 127 5.64 -13.85 -0.28
C ASN A 127 4.88 -15.00 -0.96
N ARG A 128 4.17 -14.75 -2.07
CA ARG A 128 3.35 -15.77 -2.76
C ARG A 128 4.08 -17.10 -3.01
N PHE A 129 5.36 -17.04 -3.43
CA PHE A 129 6.15 -18.22 -3.73
C PHE A 129 6.51 -19.02 -2.47
N THR A 130 6.89 -18.33 -1.40
CA THR A 130 7.20 -18.98 -0.11
C THR A 130 5.95 -19.50 0.57
N LEU A 131 4.81 -18.80 0.45
CA LEU A 131 3.53 -19.24 0.97
C LEU A 131 3.07 -20.52 0.25
N ALA A 132 3.16 -20.56 -1.08
CA ALA A 132 2.84 -21.75 -1.86
C ALA A 132 3.76 -22.93 -1.52
N ALA A 133 5.06 -22.70 -1.37
CA ALA A 133 6.01 -23.76 -1.03
C ALA A 133 5.82 -24.32 0.39
N ILE A 134 5.53 -23.46 1.36
CA ILE A 134 5.41 -23.84 2.79
C ILE A 134 4.04 -24.41 3.11
N PHE A 135 2.97 -23.79 2.61
CA PHE A 135 1.59 -24.12 2.99
C PHE A 135 0.80 -24.84 1.90
N GLY A 136 1.39 -25.04 0.71
CA GLY A 136 0.71 -25.69 -0.42
C GLY A 136 -0.42 -24.87 -1.02
N ARG A 137 -0.50 -23.57 -0.71
CA ARG A 137 -1.56 -22.66 -1.20
C ARG A 137 -0.98 -21.43 -1.88
N ASP A 138 -1.49 -21.15 -3.08
CA ASP A 138 -1.14 -19.96 -3.82
C ASP A 138 -2.24 -18.88 -3.68
N PHE A 139 -1.97 -17.87 -2.86
CA PHE A 139 -2.87 -16.75 -2.62
C PHE A 139 -2.98 -15.76 -3.78
N SER A 140 -2.27 -16.00 -4.89
CA SER A 140 -2.49 -15.27 -6.15
C SER A 140 -3.64 -15.85 -6.98
N VAL A 141 -4.09 -17.07 -6.69
CA VAL A 141 -5.26 -17.69 -7.32
C VAL A 141 -6.52 -16.89 -6.93
N GLN A 142 -7.38 -16.61 -7.91
CA GLN A 142 -8.54 -15.72 -7.76
C GLN A 142 -9.41 -16.07 -6.54
N GLN A 143 -9.71 -17.34 -6.33
CA GLN A 143 -10.56 -17.80 -5.22
C GLN A 143 -9.89 -17.57 -3.85
N GLU A 144 -8.65 -18.03 -3.66
CA GLU A 144 -7.90 -17.84 -2.41
C GLU A 144 -7.68 -16.34 -2.12
N ARG A 145 -7.40 -15.55 -3.16
CA ARG A 145 -7.26 -14.10 -3.05
C ARG A 145 -8.56 -13.44 -2.59
N ALA A 146 -9.71 -13.83 -3.15
CA ALA A 146 -10.99 -13.25 -2.80
C ALA A 146 -11.34 -13.49 -1.33
N GLU A 147 -11.11 -14.72 -0.83
CA GLU A 147 -11.31 -15.05 0.59
C GLU A 147 -10.37 -14.26 1.50
N MET A 148 -9.09 -14.13 1.13
CA MET A 148 -8.13 -13.32 1.90
C MET A 148 -8.50 -11.84 1.92
N ILE A 149 -8.94 -11.26 0.80
CA ILE A 149 -9.37 -9.85 0.74
C ILE A 149 -10.59 -9.63 1.61
N LYS A 150 -11.57 -10.55 1.56
CA LYS A 150 -12.75 -10.50 2.42
C LYS A 150 -12.34 -10.50 3.89
N MET A 151 -11.52 -11.49 4.30
CA MET A 151 -11.05 -11.60 5.68
C MET A 151 -10.25 -10.35 6.12
N ASN A 152 -9.34 -9.85 5.30
CA ASN A 152 -8.57 -8.65 5.60
C ASN A 152 -9.45 -7.40 5.74
N THR A 153 -10.49 -7.27 4.90
CA THR A 153 -11.46 -6.18 4.99
C THR A 153 -12.24 -6.25 6.30
N GLU A 154 -12.75 -7.44 6.64
CA GLU A 154 -13.47 -7.67 7.90
C GLU A 154 -12.60 -7.36 9.12
N LEU A 155 -11.32 -7.76 9.12
CA LEU A 155 -10.37 -7.47 10.19
C LEU A 155 -10.12 -5.97 10.35
N LEU A 156 -9.90 -5.24 9.25
CA LEU A 156 -9.70 -3.79 9.29
C LEU A 156 -10.95 -3.07 9.84
N LEU A 157 -12.13 -3.41 9.32
CA LEU A 157 -13.37 -2.78 9.76
C LEU A 157 -13.72 -3.14 11.20
N ALA A 158 -13.52 -4.39 11.63
CA ALA A 158 -13.75 -4.81 13.01
C ALA A 158 -12.84 -4.09 14.02
N PHE A 159 -11.62 -3.71 13.60
CA PHE A 159 -10.72 -2.89 14.41
C PHE A 159 -11.15 -1.41 14.46
N LEU A 160 -11.64 -0.86 13.34
CA LEU A 160 -12.01 0.54 13.21
C LEU A 160 -13.36 0.88 13.85
N LEU A 161 -14.36 0.02 13.64
CA LEU A 161 -15.73 0.28 14.03
C LEU A 161 -15.85 0.36 15.54
N ARG A 162 -16.56 1.39 16.00
CA ARG A 162 -16.89 1.54 17.41
C ARG A 162 -17.90 0.45 17.80
N ARG A 163 -17.57 -0.31 18.84
CA ARG A 163 -18.48 -1.25 19.47
C ARG A 163 -19.45 -0.54 20.41
#